data_AF-A0A8S3FV69-F1
#
_entry.id   AF-A0A8S3FV69-F1
#
_cell.length_a   1.000
_cell.length_b   1.000
_cell.length_c   1.000
_cell.angle_alpha   90.00
_cell.angle_beta   90.00
_cell.angle_gamma   90.00
#
_symmetry.space_group_name_H-M   'P 1'
#
loop_
_entity.id
_entity.type
_entity.pdbx_description
1 polymer ?
#
loop_
_entity_poly.entity_id
_entity_poly.type
_entity_poly.pdbx_seq_one_letter_code
_entity_poly.pdbx_strand_id
1 'polypeptide(L)'
;MRFPFESEEAQKLNRDIFETIYYAALKASCELAKANGPYETYPGSPVSKGILQFDMWNVKPSNRWNWPELRSDISQYGVRNSLLVAPMPTASTAQILGNNESIEPYTSNLYVRRVLSGEFQVVNDHLLKDLTELGLWNPDMKNRLMYENGSIQNIEGIPDDIKALYKTVWEISQKA
;
A
#
# COMPACT_ATOMS: atom_id res chain seq x y z
N MET A 1 1.58 -7.87 -10.57
CA MET A 1 0.16 -8.09 -10.21
C MET A 1 -0.80 -7.60 -11.27
N ARG A 2 -0.45 -6.56 -12.07
CA ARG A 2 -1.27 -6.09 -13.20
C ARG A 2 -2.70 -5.67 -12.78
N PHE A 3 -2.84 -5.12 -11.59
CA PHE A 3 -4.11 -4.58 -11.10
C PHE A 3 -4.07 -3.06 -11.19
N PRO A 4 -4.94 -2.42 -11.99
CA PRO A 4 -5.20 -1.00 -11.88
C PRO A 4 -5.59 -0.65 -10.43
N PHE A 5 -5.18 0.53 -9.95
CA PHE A 5 -5.39 0.93 -8.55
C PHE A 5 -6.88 0.87 -8.13
N GLU A 6 -7.79 1.21 -9.06
CA GLU A 6 -9.24 1.25 -8.83
C GLU A 6 -9.92 -0.12 -9.02
N SER A 7 -9.19 -1.16 -9.45
CA SER A 7 -9.79 -2.46 -9.78
C SER A 7 -10.27 -3.21 -8.53
N GLU A 8 -11.27 -4.08 -8.72
CA GLU A 8 -11.80 -4.90 -7.61
C GLU A 8 -10.72 -5.80 -7.00
N GLU A 9 -9.79 -6.29 -7.82
CA GLU A 9 -8.65 -7.08 -7.40
C GLU A 9 -7.68 -6.27 -6.53
N ALA A 10 -7.39 -5.02 -6.90
CA ALA A 10 -6.56 -4.13 -6.10
C ALA A 10 -7.24 -3.80 -4.76
N GLN A 11 -8.54 -3.52 -4.75
CA GLN A 11 -9.29 -3.27 -3.52
C GLN A 11 -9.34 -4.50 -2.60
N LYS A 12 -9.53 -5.69 -3.16
CA LYS A 12 -9.49 -6.95 -2.41
C LYS A 12 -8.09 -7.21 -1.84
N LEU A 13 -7.06 -7.02 -2.66
CA LEU A 13 -5.67 -7.18 -2.23
C LEU A 13 -5.31 -6.19 -1.12
N ASN A 14 -5.78 -4.94 -1.21
CA ASN A 14 -5.59 -3.93 -0.18
C ASN A 14 -6.15 -4.42 1.17
N ARG A 15 -7.39 -4.92 1.18
CA ARG A 15 -7.99 -5.53 2.39
C ARG A 15 -7.16 -6.72 2.89
N ASP A 16 -6.74 -7.60 2.00
CA ASP A 16 -5.94 -8.79 2.32
C ASP A 16 -4.59 -8.42 2.97
N ILE A 17 -3.91 -7.38 2.46
CA ILE A 17 -2.63 -6.87 2.99
C ILE A 17 -2.82 -6.33 4.40
N PHE A 18 -3.78 -5.42 4.60
CA PHE A 18 -3.99 -4.79 5.90
C PHE A 18 -4.55 -5.75 6.94
N GLU A 19 -5.41 -6.70 6.53
CA GLU A 19 -5.87 -7.77 7.40
C GLU A 19 -4.69 -8.62 7.90
N THR A 20 -3.76 -8.95 7.01
CA THR A 20 -2.56 -9.74 7.33
C THR A 20 -1.61 -8.99 8.25
N ILE A 21 -1.31 -7.71 7.96
CA ILE A 21 -0.45 -6.88 8.81
C ILE A 21 -1.04 -6.79 10.22
N TYR A 22 -2.34 -6.53 10.33
CA TYR A 22 -3.00 -6.40 11.63
C TYR A 22 -3.01 -7.72 12.41
N TYR A 23 -3.33 -8.84 11.76
CA TYR A 23 -3.30 -10.17 12.38
C TYR A 23 -1.90 -10.51 12.90
N ALA A 24 -0.87 -10.33 12.07
CA ALA A 24 0.51 -10.63 12.43
C ALA A 24 1.00 -9.74 13.58
N ALA A 25 0.68 -8.44 13.55
CA ALA A 25 1.06 -7.52 14.61
C ALA A 25 0.40 -7.86 15.96
N LEU A 26 -0.90 -8.20 15.96
CA LEU A 26 -1.61 -8.63 17.16
C LEU A 26 -1.05 -9.95 17.70
N LYS A 27 -0.78 -10.92 16.82
CA LYS A 27 -0.19 -12.20 17.20
C LYS A 27 1.16 -12.01 17.88
N ALA A 28 2.06 -11.24 17.27
CA ALA A 28 3.36 -10.93 17.86
C ALA A 28 3.23 -10.17 19.20
N SER A 29 2.29 -9.22 19.29
CA SER A 29 2.02 -8.50 20.53
C SER A 29 1.48 -9.41 21.63
N CYS A 30 0.67 -10.41 21.28
CA CYS A 30 0.18 -11.44 22.20
C CYS A 30 1.32 -12.35 22.68
N GLU A 31 2.19 -12.81 21.77
CA GLU A 31 3.39 -13.59 22.11
C GLU A 31 4.31 -12.84 23.08
N LEU A 32 4.50 -11.53 22.87
CA LEU A 32 5.25 -10.69 23.80
C LEU A 32 4.55 -10.54 25.17
N ALA A 33 3.22 -10.54 25.20
CA ALA A 33 2.46 -10.51 26.45
C ALA A 33 2.53 -11.84 27.21
N LYS A 34 2.58 -12.99 26.50
CA LYS A 34 2.84 -14.31 27.11
C LYS A 34 4.16 -14.31 27.89
N ALA A 35 5.19 -13.66 27.36
CA ALA A 35 6.52 -13.61 27.99
C ALA A 35 6.65 -12.52 29.06
N ASN A 36 6.04 -11.34 28.85
CA ASN A 36 6.33 -10.13 29.63
C ASN A 36 5.12 -9.53 30.36
N GLY A 37 3.96 -10.18 30.27
CA GLY A 37 2.67 -9.61 30.66
C GLY A 37 2.14 -8.55 29.67
N PRO A 38 0.84 -8.21 29.74
CA PRO A 38 0.26 -7.16 28.90
C PRO A 38 0.81 -5.77 29.25
N TYR A 39 0.50 -4.76 28.43
CA TYR A 39 0.80 -3.37 28.80
C TYR A 39 -0.02 -2.90 30.01
N GLU A 40 0.49 -1.90 30.73
CA GLU A 40 -0.02 -1.43 32.02
C GLU A 40 -1.53 -1.15 32.04
N THR A 41 -2.04 -0.49 31.01
CA THR A 41 -3.45 -0.07 30.89
C THR A 41 -4.29 -1.02 30.02
N TYR A 42 -3.86 -2.27 29.84
CA TYR A 42 -4.64 -3.28 29.11
C TYR A 42 -5.99 -3.61 29.77
N PRO A 43 -6.10 -3.79 31.11
CA PRO A 43 -7.37 -4.09 31.76
C PRO A 43 -8.41 -2.98 31.51
N GLY A 44 -9.56 -3.36 30.94
CA GLY A 44 -10.65 -2.45 30.63
C GLY A 44 -10.62 -1.88 29.20
N SER A 45 -9.51 -2.04 28.48
CA SER A 45 -9.41 -1.69 27.05
C SER A 45 -10.41 -2.50 26.20
N PRO A 46 -10.81 -2.01 25.00
CA PRO A 46 -11.67 -2.78 24.10
C PRO A 46 -11.08 -4.16 23.76
N VAL A 47 -9.77 -4.25 23.53
CA VAL A 47 -9.09 -5.51 23.22
C VAL A 47 -9.20 -6.50 24.40
N SER A 48 -9.14 -6.03 25.65
CA SER A 48 -9.38 -6.88 26.84
C SER A 48 -10.80 -7.42 26.95
N LYS A 49 -11.75 -6.80 26.25
CA LYS A 49 -13.15 -7.26 26.12
C LYS A 49 -13.37 -8.08 24.85
N GLY A 50 -12.28 -8.46 24.17
CA GLY A 50 -12.34 -9.18 22.91
C GLY A 50 -12.88 -8.34 21.75
N ILE A 51 -12.79 -7.01 21.79
CA ILE A 51 -13.20 -6.10 20.70
C ILE A 51 -11.94 -5.63 19.96
N LEU A 52 -11.80 -6.03 18.70
CA LEU A 52 -10.71 -5.65 17.80
C LEU A 52 -11.15 -4.51 16.87
N GLN A 53 -10.19 -3.95 16.12
CA GLN A 53 -10.44 -2.73 15.35
C GLN A 53 -11.59 -2.87 14.35
N PHE A 54 -11.66 -3.96 13.59
CA PHE A 54 -12.73 -4.16 12.61
C PHE A 54 -14.11 -4.34 13.26
N ASP A 55 -14.20 -4.81 14.51
CA ASP A 55 -15.47 -4.91 15.24
C ASP A 55 -16.04 -3.52 15.53
N MET A 56 -15.17 -2.55 15.85
CA MET A 56 -15.58 -1.15 16.09
C MET A 56 -16.19 -0.49 14.84
N TRP A 57 -15.90 -1.04 13.67
CA TRP A 57 -16.43 -0.59 12.38
C TRP A 57 -17.55 -1.49 11.85
N ASN A 58 -17.99 -2.50 12.62
CA ASN A 58 -18.96 -3.52 12.19
C ASN A 58 -18.54 -4.25 10.89
N VAL A 59 -17.23 -4.42 10.68
CA VAL A 59 -16.68 -5.10 9.51
C VAL A 59 -16.37 -6.54 9.86
N LYS A 60 -16.83 -7.49 9.04
CA LYS A 60 -16.43 -8.88 9.12
C LYS A 60 -15.15 -9.10 8.31
N PRO A 61 -14.06 -9.60 8.91
CA PRO A 61 -12.83 -9.90 8.17
C PRO A 61 -13.03 -11.08 7.22
N SER A 62 -12.06 -11.31 6.33
CA SER A 62 -12.08 -12.48 5.46
C SER A 62 -11.81 -13.77 6.25
N ASN A 63 -11.90 -14.92 5.57
CA ASN A 63 -11.54 -16.22 6.14
C ASN A 63 -10.03 -16.54 6.00
N ARG A 64 -9.18 -15.54 5.70
CA ARG A 64 -7.74 -15.72 5.46
C ARG A 64 -6.99 -16.11 6.72
N TRP A 65 -7.41 -15.59 7.87
CA TRP A 65 -6.76 -15.79 9.16
C TRP A 65 -7.73 -16.30 10.22
N ASN A 66 -7.23 -17.08 11.19
CA ASN A 66 -8.04 -17.65 12.26
C ASN A 66 -8.24 -16.65 13.41
N TRP A 67 -9.12 -15.67 13.19
CA TRP A 67 -9.48 -14.67 14.19
C TRP A 67 -10.01 -15.25 15.51
N PRO A 68 -10.85 -16.31 15.52
CA PRO A 68 -11.29 -16.95 16.76
C PRO A 68 -10.14 -17.47 17.63
N GLU A 69 -9.15 -18.13 17.02
CA GLU A 69 -7.95 -18.62 17.73
C GLU A 69 -7.15 -17.46 18.31
N LEU A 70 -6.88 -16.42 17.51
CA LEU A 70 -6.15 -15.24 18.00
C LEU A 70 -6.89 -14.52 19.14
N ARG A 71 -8.24 -14.46 19.09
CA ARG A 71 -9.03 -13.90 20.19
C ARG A 71 -8.95 -14.74 21.46
N SER A 72 -8.93 -16.06 21.34
CA SER A 72 -8.73 -16.97 22.47
C SER A 72 -7.37 -16.71 23.14
N ASP A 73 -6.32 -16.61 22.33
CA ASP A 73 -4.98 -16.29 22.80
C ASP A 73 -4.93 -14.92 23.49
N ILE A 74 -5.49 -13.88 22.86
CA ILE A 74 -5.54 -12.53 23.45
C ILE A 74 -6.35 -12.54 24.75
N SER A 75 -7.44 -13.29 24.84
CA SER A 75 -8.22 -13.40 26.08
C SER A 75 -7.45 -14.05 27.21
N GLN A 76 -6.54 -14.98 26.90
CA GLN A 76 -5.75 -15.68 27.92
C GLN A 76 -4.53 -14.88 28.37
N TYR A 77 -3.84 -14.21 27.45
CA TYR A 77 -2.52 -13.63 27.70
C TYR A 77 -2.46 -12.10 27.56
N GLY A 78 -3.47 -11.51 26.94
CA GLY A 78 -3.48 -10.10 26.58
C GLY A 78 -2.58 -9.77 25.39
N VAL A 79 -2.26 -8.49 25.25
CA VAL A 79 -1.33 -7.97 24.24
C VAL A 79 -0.34 -7.00 24.88
N ARG A 80 0.87 -6.90 24.33
CA ARG A 80 1.95 -6.08 24.88
C ARG A 80 1.89 -4.62 24.44
N ASN A 81 1.17 -4.31 23.37
CA ASN A 81 1.08 -2.98 22.79
C ASN A 81 -0.39 -2.54 22.70
N SER A 82 -0.66 -1.27 23.01
CA SER A 82 -2.01 -0.71 22.97
C SER A 82 -2.49 -0.44 21.54
N LEU A 83 -1.58 -0.01 20.64
CA LEU A 83 -1.81 0.27 19.23
C LEU A 83 -0.64 -0.27 18.39
N LEU A 84 -0.89 -0.62 17.14
CA LEU A 84 0.04 -1.43 16.33
C LEU A 84 0.27 -0.89 14.91
N VAL A 85 -0.76 -0.46 14.20
CA VAL A 85 -0.70 -0.16 12.77
C VAL A 85 -1.08 1.30 12.53
N ALA A 86 -0.16 2.04 11.91
CA ALA A 86 -0.35 3.44 11.52
C ALA A 86 0.48 3.73 10.26
N PRO A 87 -0.09 3.57 9.05
CA PRO A 87 0.60 3.91 7.81
C PRO A 87 0.99 5.39 7.82
N MET A 88 2.28 5.67 7.78
CA MET A 88 2.84 7.03 7.83
C MET A 88 3.30 7.47 6.43
N PRO A 89 3.54 8.79 6.21
CA PRO A 89 4.32 9.23 5.07
C PRO A 89 5.71 8.59 5.07
N THR A 90 6.13 8.06 3.92
CA THR A 90 7.41 7.34 3.79
C THR A 90 8.40 8.01 2.83
N ALA A 91 8.19 9.28 2.46
CA ALA A 91 9.00 10.06 1.53
C ALA A 91 10.49 9.64 1.41
N SER A 92 11.26 9.81 2.49
CA SER A 92 12.70 9.52 2.46
C SER A 92 13.01 8.02 2.36
N THR A 93 12.29 7.17 3.08
CA THR A 93 12.56 5.72 3.11
C THR A 93 12.09 5.03 1.83
N ALA A 94 10.95 5.44 1.27
CA ALA A 94 10.47 4.99 -0.03
C ALA A 94 11.44 5.38 -1.15
N GLN A 95 11.97 6.61 -1.11
CA GLN A 95 12.99 7.05 -2.08
C GLN A 95 14.29 6.24 -1.98
N ILE A 96 14.74 5.91 -0.76
CA ILE A 96 15.91 5.05 -0.55
C ILE A 96 15.68 3.65 -1.12
N LEU A 97 14.48 3.10 -0.94
CA LEU A 97 14.12 1.76 -1.39
C LEU A 97 13.64 1.69 -2.85
N GLY A 98 13.44 2.83 -3.51
CA GLY A 98 12.91 2.88 -4.88
C GLY A 98 11.43 2.51 -4.98
N ASN A 99 10.64 2.74 -3.93
CA ASN A 99 9.20 2.47 -3.90
C ASN A 99 8.39 3.77 -4.05
N ASN A 100 7.11 3.64 -4.41
CA ASN A 100 6.15 4.74 -4.26
C ASN A 100 5.88 5.03 -2.78
N GLU A 101 5.43 6.25 -2.48
CA GLU A 101 5.18 6.68 -1.10
C GLU A 101 3.91 6.05 -0.52
N SER A 102 4.04 5.58 0.73
CA SER A 102 2.96 5.09 1.59
C SER A 102 1.91 4.23 0.86
N ILE A 103 0.63 4.52 1.08
CA ILE A 103 -0.53 3.91 0.43
C ILE A 103 -1.02 4.72 -0.79
N GLU A 104 -0.21 5.64 -1.29
CA GLU A 104 -0.63 6.58 -2.32
C GLU A 104 -0.55 5.93 -3.71
N PRO A 105 -1.45 6.31 -4.65
CA PRO A 105 -1.22 6.05 -6.06
C PRO A 105 0.06 6.72 -6.56
N TYR A 106 0.54 6.34 -7.75
CA TYR A 106 1.64 7.06 -8.38
C TYR A 106 1.23 8.49 -8.72
N THR A 107 1.96 9.48 -8.19
CA THR A 107 1.68 10.90 -8.46
C THR A 107 1.97 11.28 -9.92
N SER A 108 3.00 10.68 -10.51
CA SER A 108 3.34 10.84 -11.92
C SER A 108 4.18 9.65 -12.41
N ASN A 109 4.07 9.29 -13.70
CA ASN A 109 5.01 8.33 -14.31
C ASN A 109 6.33 8.97 -14.76
N LEU A 110 6.50 10.27 -14.53
CA LEU A 110 7.74 11.01 -14.80
C LEU A 110 8.02 11.97 -13.64
N TYR A 111 9.12 11.76 -12.93
CA TYR A 111 9.51 12.58 -11.79
C TYR A 111 10.92 13.12 -11.92
N VAL A 112 11.17 14.27 -11.28
CA VAL A 112 12.47 14.92 -11.28
C VAL A 112 13.24 14.54 -10.02
N ARG A 113 14.37 13.88 -10.19
CA ARG A 113 15.30 13.55 -9.11
C ARG A 113 16.42 14.58 -9.06
N ARG A 114 16.50 15.32 -7.95
CA ARG A 114 17.58 16.29 -7.70
C ARG A 114 18.76 15.59 -7.00
N VAL A 115 19.95 15.75 -7.55
CA VAL A 115 21.22 15.31 -6.94
C VAL A 115 22.25 16.45 -7.03
N LEU A 116 23.39 16.31 -6.35
CA LEU A 116 24.43 17.35 -6.34
C LEU A 116 24.94 17.74 -7.74
N SER A 117 24.90 16.80 -8.69
CA SER A 117 25.34 17.01 -10.07
C SER A 117 24.27 17.58 -11.02
N GLY A 118 23.05 17.84 -10.53
CA GLY A 118 21.95 18.42 -11.31
C GLY A 118 20.60 17.75 -11.10
N GLU A 119 19.65 18.07 -11.98
CA GLU A 119 18.32 17.47 -12.00
C GLU A 119 18.22 16.42 -13.09
N PHE A 120 17.73 15.22 -12.74
CA PHE A 120 17.55 14.12 -13.67
C PHE A 120 16.07 13.76 -13.75
N GLN A 121 15.54 13.67 -14.96
CA GLN A 121 14.21 13.12 -15.18
C GLN A 121 14.26 11.60 -15.14
N VAL A 122 13.44 11.02 -14.28
CA VAL A 122 13.32 9.58 -14.07
C VAL A 122 11.89 9.18 -14.44
N VAL A 123 11.78 8.18 -15.30
CA VAL A 123 10.51 7.58 -15.69
C VAL A 123 10.20 6.48 -14.67
N ASN A 124 8.93 6.24 -14.38
CA ASN A 124 8.50 5.09 -13.59
C ASN A 124 9.10 3.80 -14.19
N ASP A 125 9.96 3.13 -13.42
CA ASP A 125 10.73 1.96 -13.86
C ASP A 125 9.81 0.83 -14.37
N HIS A 126 8.61 0.70 -13.79
CA HIS A 126 7.63 -0.30 -14.21
C HIS A 126 7.05 0.03 -15.59
N LEU A 127 6.66 1.29 -15.82
CA LEU A 127 6.15 1.74 -17.12
C LEU A 127 7.23 1.65 -18.19
N LEU A 128 8.46 2.09 -17.88
CA LEU A 128 9.59 2.02 -18.81
C LEU A 128 9.83 0.58 -19.28
N LYS A 129 9.81 -0.37 -18.34
CA LYS A 129 9.96 -1.79 -18.65
C LYS A 129 8.84 -2.28 -19.58
N ASP A 130 7.59 -2.00 -19.26
CA ASP A 130 6.46 -2.44 -20.08
C ASP A 130 6.48 -1.83 -21.49
N LEU A 131 6.76 -0.53 -21.61
CA LEU A 131 6.88 0.13 -22.92
C LEU A 131 8.03 -0.44 -23.75
N THR A 132 9.13 -0.84 -23.09
CA THR A 132 10.28 -1.48 -23.77
C THR A 132 9.91 -2.88 -24.25
N GLU A 133 9.23 -3.68 -23.42
CA GLU A 133 8.76 -5.03 -23.78
C GLU A 133 7.74 -4.98 -24.93
N LEU A 134 6.92 -3.92 -25.01
CA LEU A 134 5.98 -3.68 -26.10
C LEU A 134 6.63 -3.08 -27.36
N GLY A 135 7.93 -2.78 -27.35
CA GLY A 135 8.62 -2.12 -28.47
C GLY A 135 8.17 -0.68 -28.71
N LEU A 136 7.50 -0.05 -27.72
CA LEU A 136 6.97 1.32 -27.79
C LEU A 136 7.96 2.36 -27.24
N TRP A 137 8.99 1.93 -26.51
CA TRP A 137 9.97 2.84 -25.91
C TRP A 137 10.97 3.40 -26.93
N ASN A 138 10.93 4.71 -27.14
CA ASN A 138 11.86 5.45 -28.01
C ASN A 138 11.98 6.92 -27.53
N PRO A 139 12.92 7.71 -28.08
CA PRO A 139 13.07 9.12 -27.70
C PRO A 139 11.80 9.96 -27.86
N ASP A 140 10.97 9.68 -28.87
CA ASP A 140 9.71 10.40 -29.09
C ASP A 140 8.69 10.09 -28.00
N MET A 141 8.61 8.83 -27.54
CA MET A 141 7.76 8.42 -26.42
C MET A 141 8.17 9.15 -25.13
N LYS A 142 9.47 9.28 -24.87
CA LYS A 142 9.97 10.05 -23.73
C LYS A 142 9.55 11.53 -23.83
N ASN A 143 9.67 12.14 -25.00
CA ASN A 143 9.25 13.53 -25.21
C ASN A 143 7.73 13.71 -25.04
N ARG A 144 6.92 12.73 -25.48
CA ARG A 144 5.46 12.74 -25.26
C ARG A 144 5.10 12.62 -23.78
N LEU A 145 5.75 11.73 -23.04
CA LEU A 145 5.58 11.64 -21.58
C LEU A 145 5.89 12.95 -20.88
N MET A 146 6.95 13.65 -21.30
CA MET A 146 7.27 14.98 -20.77
C MET A 146 6.17 16.01 -21.10
N TYR A 147 5.66 16.00 -22.33
CA TYR A 147 4.60 16.90 -22.77
C TYR A 147 3.29 16.69 -21.98
N GLU A 148 2.95 15.43 -21.72
CA GLU A 148 1.76 15.02 -20.95
C GLU A 148 1.99 15.02 -19.42
N ASN A 149 3.09 15.62 -18.93
CA ASN A 149 3.45 15.71 -17.50
C ASN A 149 3.47 14.33 -16.77
N GLY A 150 3.84 13.27 -17.48
CA GLY A 150 3.91 11.89 -16.98
C GLY A 150 2.58 11.13 -17.02
N SER A 151 1.53 11.70 -17.62
CA SER A 151 0.35 10.93 -18.02
C SER A 151 0.63 10.13 -19.30
N ILE A 152 -0.02 8.97 -19.42
CA ILE A 152 -0.03 8.17 -20.66
C ILE A 152 -1.41 8.08 -21.32
N GLN A 153 -2.45 8.71 -20.74
CA GLN A 153 -3.82 8.49 -21.16
C GLN A 153 -4.07 8.99 -22.59
N ASN A 154 -3.48 10.13 -22.94
CA ASN A 154 -3.63 10.77 -24.25
C ASN A 154 -2.61 10.29 -25.29
N ILE A 155 -1.67 9.40 -24.93
CA ILE A 155 -0.65 8.93 -25.85
C ILE A 155 -1.26 7.82 -26.73
N GLU A 156 -1.39 8.09 -28.02
CA GLU A 156 -1.81 7.11 -29.01
C GLU A 156 -0.79 5.95 -29.14
N GLY A 157 -1.30 4.74 -29.41
CA GLY A 157 -0.49 3.53 -29.57
C GLY A 157 -0.18 2.77 -28.28
N ILE A 158 -0.43 3.36 -27.10
CA ILE A 158 -0.36 2.62 -25.83
C ILE A 158 -1.68 1.85 -25.61
N PRO A 159 -1.63 0.53 -25.36
CA PRO A 159 -2.81 -0.28 -25.05
C PRO A 159 -3.59 0.20 -23.83
N ASP A 160 -4.92 0.00 -23.85
CA ASP A 160 -5.82 0.48 -22.79
C ASP A 160 -5.59 -0.19 -21.43
N ASP A 161 -5.13 -1.44 -21.41
CA ASP A 161 -4.77 -2.16 -20.19
C ASP A 161 -3.53 -1.55 -19.51
N ILE A 162 -2.54 -1.09 -20.30
CA ILE A 162 -1.38 -0.34 -19.80
C ILE A 162 -1.81 1.04 -19.30
N LYS A 163 -2.68 1.74 -20.06
CA LYS A 163 -3.25 3.03 -19.63
C LYS A 163 -3.99 2.93 -18.30
N ALA A 164 -4.79 1.89 -18.13
CA ALA A 164 -5.49 1.61 -16.88
C ALA A 164 -4.53 1.34 -15.72
N LEU A 165 -3.43 0.62 -15.97
CA LEU A 165 -2.45 0.26 -14.94
C LEU A 165 -1.64 1.46 -14.43
N TYR A 166 -1.31 2.41 -15.30
CA TYR A 166 -0.44 3.55 -14.97
C TYR A 166 -1.18 4.89 -14.90
N LYS A 167 -2.46 4.85 -14.51
CA LYS A 167 -3.16 6.07 -14.11
C LYS A 167 -2.40 6.77 -12.97
N THR A 168 -2.27 8.07 -13.09
CA THR A 168 -1.72 8.90 -12.01
C THR A 168 -2.79 9.23 -10.97
N VAL A 169 -2.40 9.73 -9.80
CA VAL A 169 -3.33 10.16 -8.74
C VAL A 169 -4.38 11.17 -9.23
N TRP A 170 -4.05 11.97 -10.24
CA TRP A 170 -4.93 12.98 -10.85
C TRP A 170 -6.00 12.39 -11.76
N GLU A 171 -5.83 11.13 -12.14
CA GLU A 171 -6.69 10.39 -13.08
C GLU A 171 -7.52 9.31 -12.36
N ILE A 172 -7.31 9.18 -11.04
CA ILE A 172 -7.99 8.24 -10.15
C ILE A 172 -9.06 8.98 -9.36
N SER A 173 -10.23 8.35 -9.21
CA SER A 173 -11.32 8.88 -8.39
C SER A 173 -10.91 8.94 -6.92
N GLN A 174 -10.97 10.14 -6.33
CA GLN A 174 -10.69 10.36 -4.91
C GLN A 174 -11.77 9.76 -3.98
N LYS A 175 -12.90 9.30 -4.53
CA LYS A 175 -13.96 8.61 -3.79
C LYS A 175 -13.79 7.08 -3.78
N ALA A 176 -12.92 6.55 -4.63
CA ALA A 176 -12.76 5.11 -4.84
C ALA A 176 -12.06 4.42 -3.66
#